data_AF-A0A936SK01-F1
#
_entry.id   AF-A0A936SK01-F1
#
_cell.length_a   1.000
_cell.length_b   1.000
_cell.length_c   1.000
_cell.angle_alpha   90.00
_cell.angle_beta   90.00
_cell.angle_gamma   90.00
#
_symmetry.space_group_name_H-M   'P 1'
#
loop_
_entity.id
_entity.type
_entity.pdbx_description
1 polymer ?
#
loop_
_entity_poly.entity_id
_entity_poly.type
_entity_poly.pdbx_seq_one_letter_code
_entity_poly.pdbx_strand_id
1 'polypeptide(L)'
;MRNKYKALPIADDIAWAAAENPLPGECEGDINCYIYTNRVTLAQYLSFYPNGKSAKKALAEIIEELDYIVEDLNGKKGNYVGPDDKAGRDELAKRIAEMRVILSKVTAADHAKVISQLATIGEAFR
;
A
#
# COMPACT_ATOMS: atom_id res chain seq x y z
N MET A 1 -16.61 -12.52 -12.81
CA MET A 1 -17.61 -12.56 -11.71
C MET A 1 -17.70 -11.25 -10.91
N ARG A 2 -16.60 -10.67 -10.40
CA ARG A 2 -16.59 -9.42 -9.60
C ARG A 2 -17.43 -8.26 -10.17
N ASN A 3 -17.26 -7.91 -11.45
CA ASN A 3 -17.93 -6.76 -12.06
C ASN A 3 -19.47 -6.84 -12.01
N LYS A 4 -20.04 -8.04 -11.90
CA LYS A 4 -21.49 -8.27 -11.81
C LYS A 4 -22.05 -7.95 -10.41
N TYR A 5 -21.22 -8.06 -9.37
CA TYR A 5 -21.66 -8.00 -7.97
C TYR A 5 -21.03 -6.86 -7.17
N LYS A 6 -20.11 -6.09 -7.75
CA LYS A 6 -19.37 -5.00 -7.07
C LYS A 6 -20.25 -3.89 -6.46
N ALA A 7 -21.50 -3.76 -6.90
CA ALA A 7 -22.44 -2.75 -6.40
C ALA A 7 -23.30 -3.27 -5.23
N LEU A 8 -23.20 -4.56 -4.89
CA LEU A 8 -23.91 -5.10 -3.74
C LEU A 8 -23.25 -4.59 -2.45
N PRO A 9 -24.01 -4.18 -1.42
CA PRO A 9 -23.45 -3.73 -0.15
C PRO A 9 -22.47 -4.73 0.47
N ILE A 10 -22.76 -6.03 0.36
CA ILE A 10 -21.91 -7.10 0.89
C ILE A 10 -20.54 -7.22 0.19
N ALA A 11 -20.40 -6.67 -1.02
CA ALA A 11 -19.18 -6.80 -1.80
C ALA A 11 -18.03 -5.95 -1.25
N ASP A 12 -18.35 -4.83 -0.57
CA ASP A 12 -17.38 -4.02 0.19
C ASP A 12 -16.89 -4.82 1.41
N ASP A 13 -17.81 -5.33 2.23
CA ASP A 13 -17.47 -6.11 3.44
C ASP A 13 -16.62 -7.36 3.12
N ILE A 14 -16.93 -8.09 2.05
CA ILE A 14 -16.12 -9.24 1.61
C ILE A 14 -14.71 -8.81 1.19
N ALA A 15 -14.60 -7.70 0.44
CA ALA A 15 -13.29 -7.21 0.01
C ALA A 15 -12.47 -6.67 1.17
N TRP A 16 -13.13 -6.06 2.16
CA TRP A 16 -12.48 -5.60 3.38
C TRP A 16 -11.96 -6.77 4.20
N ALA A 17 -12.79 -7.80 4.43
CA ALA A 17 -12.37 -9.01 5.11
C ALA A 17 -11.17 -9.69 4.40
N ALA A 18 -11.13 -9.67 3.07
CA ALA A 18 -9.99 -10.20 2.32
C ALA A 18 -8.72 -9.35 2.50
N ALA A 19 -8.84 -8.04 2.63
CA ALA A 19 -7.70 -7.13 2.81
C ALA A 19 -7.11 -7.19 4.22
N GLU A 20 -7.93 -7.42 5.25
CA GLU A 20 -7.47 -7.58 6.64
C GLU A 20 -6.79 -8.93 6.90
N ASN A 21 -6.86 -9.89 5.98
CA ASN A 21 -6.20 -11.17 6.15
C ASN A 21 -4.73 -11.04 5.74
N PRO A 22 -3.77 -11.20 6.68
CA PRO A 22 -2.36 -11.06 6.37
C PRO A 22 -1.93 -12.14 5.37
N LEU A 23 -1.02 -11.74 4.47
CA LEU A 23 -0.37 -12.73 3.61
C LEU A 23 0.59 -13.58 4.44
N PRO A 24 0.73 -14.87 4.12
CA PRO A 24 1.73 -15.71 4.77
C PRO A 24 3.14 -15.26 4.35
N GLY A 25 4.07 -15.27 5.30
CA GLY A 25 5.48 -14.93 5.09
C GLY A 25 5.88 -13.62 5.77
N GLU A 26 7.12 -13.59 6.27
CA GLU A 26 7.74 -12.39 6.84
C GLU A 26 8.49 -11.63 5.74
N CYS A 27 8.51 -10.29 5.81
CA CYS A 27 9.24 -9.48 4.84
C CYS A 27 10.71 -9.23 5.23
N GLU A 28 11.11 -9.49 6.48
CA GLU A 28 12.51 -9.43 6.93
C GLU A 28 13.26 -8.13 6.57
N GLY A 29 12.55 -6.99 6.55
CA GLY A 29 13.13 -5.69 6.17
C GLY A 29 13.16 -5.41 4.66
N ASP A 30 12.80 -6.34 3.77
CA ASP A 30 12.75 -6.10 2.33
C ASP A 30 11.62 -5.14 1.95
N ILE A 31 11.98 -3.95 1.47
CA ILE A 31 11.02 -2.92 1.07
C ILE A 31 10.11 -3.37 -0.08
N ASN A 32 10.61 -4.21 -0.99
CA ASN A 32 9.81 -4.70 -2.10
C ASN A 32 8.67 -5.60 -1.59
N CYS A 33 8.96 -6.43 -0.59
CA CYS A 33 7.96 -7.24 0.09
C CYS A 33 6.90 -6.37 0.77
N TYR A 34 7.29 -5.40 1.61
CA TYR A 34 6.32 -4.53 2.31
C TYR A 34 5.43 -3.73 1.36
N ILE A 35 6.00 -3.17 0.28
CA ILE A 35 5.21 -2.45 -0.72
C ILE A 35 4.31 -3.41 -1.51
N TYR A 36 4.76 -4.62 -1.77
CA TYR A 36 3.94 -5.66 -2.41
C TYR A 36 2.76 -6.07 -1.54
N THR A 37 2.97 -6.40 -0.27
CA THR A 37 1.90 -6.84 0.64
C THR A 37 0.81 -5.78 0.71
N ASN A 38 1.19 -4.52 0.99
CA ASN A 38 0.26 -3.40 1.03
C ASN A 38 -0.49 -3.20 -0.31
N ARG A 39 0.22 -3.34 -1.43
CA ARG A 39 -0.36 -3.21 -2.77
C ARG A 39 -1.43 -4.25 -3.03
N VAL A 40 -1.25 -5.50 -2.59
CA VAL A 40 -2.19 -6.60 -2.87
C VAL A 40 -3.25 -6.81 -1.79
N THR A 41 -3.16 -6.11 -0.66
CA THR A 41 -4.17 -6.10 0.41
C THR A 41 -4.93 -4.77 0.46
N LEU A 42 -4.46 -3.78 1.22
CA LEU A 42 -5.16 -2.54 1.55
C LEU A 42 -5.32 -1.62 0.33
N ALA A 43 -4.27 -1.45 -0.47
CA ALA A 43 -4.40 -0.69 -1.70
C ALA A 43 -5.27 -1.44 -2.74
N GLN A 44 -5.27 -2.77 -2.72
CA GLN A 44 -6.14 -3.57 -3.58
C GLN A 44 -7.62 -3.35 -3.23
N TYR A 45 -7.96 -3.29 -1.94
CA TYR A 45 -9.28 -2.88 -1.47
C TYR A 45 -9.65 -1.49 -1.97
N LEU A 46 -8.78 -0.50 -1.76
CA LEU A 46 -9.01 0.89 -2.20
C LEU A 46 -9.15 1.00 -3.73
N SER A 47 -8.52 0.11 -4.50
CA SER A 47 -8.70 0.09 -5.96
C SER A 47 -10.12 -0.31 -6.39
N PHE A 48 -10.83 -1.06 -5.55
CA PHE A 48 -12.20 -1.50 -5.79
C PHE A 48 -13.22 -0.55 -5.17
N TYR A 49 -12.94 -0.11 -3.94
CA TYR A 49 -13.83 0.72 -3.13
C TYR A 49 -13.07 1.95 -2.61
N PRO A 50 -12.68 2.89 -3.50
CA PRO A 50 -11.87 4.04 -3.11
C PRO A 50 -12.55 4.93 -2.07
N ASN A 51 -13.89 4.90 -2.03
CA ASN A 51 -14.72 5.60 -1.06
C ASN A 51 -15.64 4.62 -0.32
N GLY A 52 -15.20 3.37 -0.18
CA GLY A 52 -15.91 2.33 0.56
C GLY A 52 -15.98 2.62 2.05
N LYS A 53 -16.80 1.84 2.75
CA LYS A 53 -17.03 1.98 4.19
C LYS A 53 -15.74 1.90 4.99
N SER A 54 -14.79 1.06 4.58
CA SER A 54 -13.51 0.86 5.26
C SER A 54 -12.36 1.66 4.65
N ALA A 55 -12.60 2.56 3.69
CA ALA A 55 -11.53 3.30 3.00
C ALA A 55 -10.65 4.12 3.96
N LYS A 56 -11.26 4.76 4.97
CA LYS A 56 -10.50 5.50 6.00
C LYS A 56 -9.64 4.58 6.86
N LYS A 57 -10.16 3.39 7.21
CA LYS A 57 -9.44 2.40 8.01
C LYS A 57 -8.25 1.84 7.21
N ALA A 58 -8.48 1.48 5.95
CA ALA A 58 -7.42 1.07 5.03
C ALA A 58 -6.32 2.14 4.90
N LEU A 59 -6.67 3.42 4.75
CA LEU A 59 -5.67 4.50 4.73
C LEU A 59 -4.88 4.60 6.03
N ALA A 60 -5.55 4.50 7.19
CA ALA A 60 -4.88 4.59 8.48
C ALA A 60 -3.86 3.46 8.68
N GLU A 61 -4.20 2.23 8.30
CA GLU A 61 -3.29 1.08 8.35
C GLU A 61 -2.11 1.23 7.39
N ILE A 62 -2.34 1.68 6.15
CA ILE A 62 -1.25 1.98 5.22
C ILE A 62 -0.33 3.06 5.80
N ILE A 63 -0.89 4.11 6.41
CA ILE A 63 -0.11 5.19 7.01
C ILE A 63 0.79 4.67 8.12
N GLU A 64 0.24 3.84 9.01
CA GLU A 64 0.99 3.25 10.13
C GLU A 64 2.14 2.38 9.63
N GLU A 65 1.89 1.49 8.68
CA GLU A 65 2.92 0.65 8.07
C GLU A 65 4.04 1.47 7.42
N LEU A 66 3.67 2.50 6.65
CA LEU A 66 4.63 3.34 5.94
C LEU A 66 5.35 4.34 6.86
N ASP A 67 4.74 4.74 7.99
CA ASP A 67 5.38 5.63 8.97
C ASP A 67 6.63 4.97 9.54
N TYR A 68 6.57 3.68 9.89
CA TYR A 68 7.75 2.94 10.37
C TYR A 68 8.91 2.92 9.36
N ILE A 69 8.60 2.74 8.08
CA ILE A 69 9.60 2.72 7.01
C ILE A 69 10.20 4.13 6.83
N VAL A 70 9.37 5.16 6.75
CA VAL A 70 9.83 6.54 6.58
C VAL A 70 10.67 7.00 7.78
N GLU A 71 10.28 6.66 8.99
CA GLU A 71 11.06 6.95 10.20
C GLU A 71 12.42 6.24 10.21
N ASP A 72 12.49 5.00 9.75
CA ASP A 72 13.74 4.26 9.60
C ASP A 72 14.69 4.93 8.61
N LEU A 73 14.16 5.30 7.43
CA LEU A 73 14.89 5.99 6.37
C LEU A 73 15.42 7.34 6.84
N ASN A 74 14.58 8.14 7.50
CA ASN A 74 14.97 9.45 8.02
C ASN A 74 16.00 9.33 9.16
N GLY A 75 15.84 8.33 10.02
CA GLY A 75 16.77 8.03 11.11
C GLY A 75 18.03 7.30 10.67
N LYS A 76 18.11 6.84 9.41
CA LYS A 76 19.20 6.01 8.86
C LYS A 76 19.51 4.78 9.74
N LYS A 77 18.47 4.15 10.28
CA LYS A 77 18.60 3.01 11.20
C LYS A 77 18.95 1.71 10.46
N GLY A 78 18.51 1.57 9.20
CA GLY A 78 18.89 0.46 8.33
C GLY A 78 18.10 -0.82 8.59
N ASN A 79 16.89 -0.72 9.16
CA ASN A 79 16.03 -1.89 9.34
C ASN A 79 15.33 -2.29 8.04
N TYR A 80 15.19 -1.36 7.09
CA TYR A 80 14.64 -1.65 5.76
C TYR A 80 15.71 -1.57 4.69
N VAL A 81 15.75 -2.61 3.85
CA VAL A 81 16.75 -2.77 2.80
C VAL A 81 16.06 -2.69 1.45
N GLY A 82 16.69 -1.94 0.54
CA GLY A 82 16.25 -1.82 -0.85
C GLY A 82 16.82 -2.92 -1.75
N PRO A 83 16.23 -3.11 -2.93
CA PRO A 83 16.78 -3.99 -3.95
C PRO A 83 18.16 -3.53 -4.45
N ASP A 84 19.10 -4.46 -4.58
CA ASP A 84 20.47 -4.22 -5.06
C ASP A 84 20.56 -4.18 -6.60
N ASP A 85 19.65 -4.86 -7.29
CA ASP A 85 19.58 -4.90 -8.74
C ASP A 85 18.56 -3.93 -9.36
N LYS A 86 18.72 -3.66 -10.66
CA LYS A 86 17.86 -2.73 -11.40
C LYS A 86 16.41 -3.24 -11.51
N ALA A 87 16.21 -4.53 -11.72
CA ALA A 87 14.87 -5.10 -11.89
C ALA A 87 14.05 -4.94 -10.60
N GLY A 88 14.66 -5.17 -9.44
CA GLY A 88 14.03 -4.94 -8.14
C GLY A 88 13.66 -3.46 -7.93
N ARG A 89 14.52 -2.51 -8.31
CA ARG A 89 14.21 -1.07 -8.25
C ARG A 89 13.08 -0.67 -9.20
N ASP A 90 13.09 -1.18 -10.43
CA ASP A 90 12.02 -0.96 -11.41
C ASP A 90 10.68 -1.51 -10.89
N GLU A 91 10.70 -2.67 -10.22
CA GLU A 91 9.52 -3.30 -9.66
C GLU A 91 8.93 -2.50 -8.48
N LEU A 92 9.79 -2.02 -7.58
CA LEU A 92 9.41 -1.13 -6.48
C LEU A 92 8.76 0.14 -7.01
N ALA A 93 9.42 0.80 -7.98
CA ALA A 93 8.93 2.02 -8.59
C ALA A 93 7.57 1.81 -9.28
N LYS A 94 7.38 0.67 -9.97
CA LYS A 94 6.10 0.30 -10.57
C LYS A 94 5.00 0.16 -9.53
N ARG A 95 5.23 -0.58 -8.43
CA ARG A 95 4.21 -0.77 -7.38
C ARG A 95 3.82 0.55 -6.71
N ILE A 96 4.82 1.38 -6.39
CA ILE A 96 4.60 2.72 -5.87
C ILE A 96 3.72 3.55 -6.82
N ALA A 97 4.01 3.52 -8.13
CA ALA A 97 3.21 4.25 -9.11
C ALA A 97 1.77 3.74 -9.17
N GLU A 98 1.55 2.42 -9.15
CA GLU A 98 0.21 1.82 -9.10
C GLU A 98 -0.57 2.26 -7.85
N MET A 99 0.06 2.22 -6.68
CA MET A 99 -0.56 2.65 -5.42
C MET A 99 -0.96 4.12 -5.47
N ARG A 100 -0.10 5.01 -6.00
CA ARG A 100 -0.45 6.43 -6.17
C ARG A 100 -1.65 6.63 -7.10
N VAL A 101 -1.74 5.87 -8.19
CA VAL A 101 -2.90 5.93 -9.09
C VAL A 101 -4.18 5.48 -8.38
N ILE A 102 -4.11 4.44 -7.54
CA ILE A 102 -5.24 4.01 -6.71
C ILE A 102 -5.66 5.10 -5.73
N LEU A 103 -4.69 5.64 -4.97
CA LEU A 103 -4.91 6.64 -3.93
C LEU A 103 -5.47 7.95 -4.49
N SER A 104 -5.14 8.31 -5.73
CA SER A 104 -5.69 9.50 -6.40
C SER A 104 -7.22 9.49 -6.56
N LYS A 105 -7.85 8.33 -6.41
CA LYS A 105 -9.31 8.14 -6.53
C LYS A 105 -10.02 8.19 -5.17
N VAL A 106 -9.27 8.18 -4.07
CA VAL A 106 -9.79 8.17 -2.70
C VAL A 106 -10.11 9.60 -2.27
N THR A 107 -11.31 9.87 -1.77
CA THR A 107 -11.71 11.23 -1.40
C THR A 107 -11.31 11.61 0.03
N ALA A 108 -10.99 10.64 0.88
CA ALA A 108 -10.50 10.90 2.23
C ALA A 108 -9.16 11.65 2.17
N ALA A 109 -9.03 12.73 2.94
CA ALA A 109 -7.89 13.64 2.88
C ALA A 109 -6.53 12.95 3.16
N ASP A 110 -6.55 11.91 3.99
CA ASP A 110 -5.34 11.19 4.41
C ASP A 110 -4.61 10.48 3.26
N HIS A 111 -5.25 10.30 2.09
CA HIS A 111 -4.58 9.75 0.91
C HIS A 111 -3.33 10.55 0.52
N ALA A 112 -3.33 11.86 0.77
CA ALA A 112 -2.20 12.73 0.44
C ALA A 112 -0.95 12.38 1.26
N LYS A 113 -1.13 12.00 2.54
CA LYS A 113 -0.04 11.52 3.39
C LYS A 113 0.57 10.24 2.83
N VAL A 114 -0.26 9.26 2.46
CA VAL A 114 0.21 8.01 1.86
C VAL A 114 1.00 8.26 0.57
N ILE A 115 0.49 9.13 -0.32
CA ILE A 115 1.20 9.49 -1.55
C ILE A 115 2.58 10.11 -1.24
N SER A 116 2.67 10.96 -0.22
CA SER A 116 3.93 11.56 0.22
C SER A 116 4.90 10.52 0.79
N GLN A 117 4.43 9.59 1.64
CA GLN A 117 5.28 8.52 2.19
C GLN A 117 5.84 7.63 1.07
N LEU A 118 5.00 7.26 0.10
CA LEU A 118 5.42 6.51 -1.09
C LEU A 118 6.39 7.30 -1.97
N ALA A 119 6.40 8.64 -1.91
CA ALA A 119 7.42 9.47 -2.56
C ALA A 119 8.76 9.37 -1.86
N THR A 120 8.78 9.56 -0.55
CA THR A 120 10.00 9.40 0.25
C THR A 120 10.65 8.03 0.06
N ILE A 121 9.87 6.95 0.12
CA ILE A 121 10.37 5.59 -0.07
C ILE A 121 10.93 5.39 -1.48
N GLY A 122 10.20 5.83 -2.51
CA GLY A 122 10.63 5.69 -3.91
C GLY A 122 11.89 6.50 -4.23
N GLU A 123 12.11 7.63 -3.57
CA GLU A 123 13.34 8.42 -3.71
C GLU A 123 14.52 7.79 -2.99
N ALA A 124 14.30 7.19 -1.82
CA ALA A 124 15.34 6.53 -1.03
C ALA A 124 15.95 5.30 -1.73
N PHE A 125 15.17 4.61 -2.56
CA PHE A 125 15.54 3.34 -3.21
C PHE A 125 15.60 3.39 -4.74
N ARG A 126 15.83 4.59 -5.30
CA ARG A 126 15.85 4.83 -6.75
C ARG A 126 17.02 4.19 -7.49
#